data_AF-A0A7K2X3I5-F1
#
_entry.id   AF-A0A7K2X3I5-F1
#
_cell.length_a   1.000
_cell.length_b   1.000
_cell.length_c   1.000
_cell.angle_alpha   90.00
_cell.angle_beta   90.00
_cell.angle_gamma   90.00
#
_symmetry.space_group_name_H-M   'P 1'
#
loop_
_entity.id
_entity.type
_entity.pdbx_description
1 polymer ?
#
loop_
_entity_poly.entity_id
_entity_poly.type
_entity_poly.pdbx_seq_one_letter_code
_entity_poly.pdbx_strand_id
1 'polypeptide(L)'
;MGHGPAGPALGPRHDGAAEDARPAAGPAELAAELAEQVKPRLRGWLHAGMVPVSLVAGIVLICRAGEPRAVLACTVYSATAWLLFGTSAVYHLGTWGPLGEAVLRRLDHANIFLIIA
;
A
#
# COMPACT_ATOMS: atom_id res chain seq x y z
N MET A 1 -28.61 -51.84 53.02
CA MET A 1 -28.74 -50.77 52.02
C MET A 1 -27.40 -50.07 51.89
N GLY A 2 -26.85 -49.95 50.68
CA GLY A 2 -25.67 -49.10 50.41
C GLY A 2 -24.47 -49.80 49.74
N HIS A 3 -24.65 -50.33 48.53
CA HIS A 3 -23.55 -50.55 47.59
C HIS A 3 -23.61 -49.49 46.49
N GLY A 4 -22.47 -48.85 46.21
CA GLY A 4 -22.28 -47.98 45.05
C GLY A 4 -20.81 -47.57 44.94
N PRO A 5 -20.04 -48.09 43.97
CA PRO A 5 -18.62 -47.78 43.83
C PRO A 5 -18.38 -46.46 43.08
N ALA A 6 -17.29 -45.79 43.45
CA ALA A 6 -16.71 -44.66 42.74
C ALA A 6 -16.27 -45.08 41.32
N GLY A 7 -16.69 -44.31 40.31
CA GLY A 7 -16.14 -44.35 38.97
C GLY A 7 -15.68 -42.95 38.57
N PRO A 8 -14.40 -42.73 38.20
CA PRO A 8 -14.01 -41.50 37.53
C PRO A 8 -14.47 -41.59 36.08
N ALA A 9 -15.36 -40.68 35.67
CA ALA A 9 -15.70 -40.49 34.27
C ALA A 9 -14.49 -39.92 33.54
N LEU A 10 -13.69 -40.82 32.96
CA LEU A 10 -12.66 -40.50 31.97
C LEU A 10 -13.39 -39.95 30.74
N GLY A 11 -13.44 -38.61 30.61
CA GLY A 11 -13.87 -37.98 29.37
C GLY A 11 -12.95 -38.42 28.22
N PRO A 12 -13.47 -38.56 26.99
CA PRO A 12 -12.64 -38.91 25.85
C PRO A 12 -11.53 -37.87 25.69
N ARG A 13 -10.33 -38.39 25.46
CA ARG A 13 -9.11 -37.64 25.19
C ARG A 13 -9.38 -36.75 23.98
N HIS A 14 -8.83 -35.54 24.01
CA HIS A 14 -8.72 -34.74 22.80
C HIS A 14 -7.78 -35.48 21.85
N ASP A 15 -8.38 -36.16 20.87
CA ASP A 15 -7.71 -36.76 19.74
C ASP A 15 -6.93 -35.65 19.04
N GLY A 16 -5.61 -35.76 19.12
CA GLY A 16 -4.70 -34.80 18.52
C GLY A 16 -4.82 -34.79 17.00
N ALA A 17 -4.58 -33.60 16.46
CA ALA A 17 -3.63 -33.40 15.39
C ALA A 17 -3.92 -34.11 14.06
N ALA A 18 -5.02 -33.75 13.40
CA ALA A 18 -5.20 -34.08 11.99
C ALA A 18 -5.98 -33.03 11.17
N GLU A 19 -5.93 -31.73 11.53
CA GLU A 19 -6.61 -30.70 10.71
C GLU A 19 -5.81 -29.42 10.45
N ASP A 20 -4.47 -29.46 10.50
CA ASP A 20 -3.63 -28.31 10.14
C ASP A 20 -2.57 -28.64 9.07
N ALA A 21 -2.80 -29.69 8.28
CA ALA A 21 -2.08 -29.87 7.02
C ALA A 21 -2.81 -29.05 5.94
N ARG A 22 -2.62 -27.72 5.93
CA ARG A 22 -2.94 -26.94 4.73
C ARG A 22 -2.22 -27.62 3.56
N PRO A 23 -2.92 -27.99 2.48
CA PRO A 23 -2.25 -28.51 1.29
C PRO A 23 -1.13 -27.55 0.91
N ALA A 24 0.07 -28.06 0.64
CA ALA A 24 1.15 -27.23 0.13
C ALA A 24 0.60 -26.46 -1.07
N ALA A 25 0.49 -25.13 -0.93
CA ALA A 25 -0.08 -24.26 -1.94
C ALA A 25 0.54 -24.62 -3.29
N GLY A 26 -0.31 -24.94 -4.28
CA GLY A 26 0.19 -25.34 -5.59
C GLY A 26 1.05 -24.23 -6.19
N PRO A 27 1.95 -24.52 -7.14
CA PRO A 27 2.82 -23.51 -7.76
C PRO A 27 2.06 -22.26 -8.26
N ALA A 28 0.80 -22.42 -8.67
CA ALA A 28 -0.07 -21.32 -9.09
C ALA A 28 -0.58 -20.44 -7.94
N GLU A 29 -0.82 -21.01 -6.76
CA GLU A 29 -1.26 -20.30 -5.56
C GLU A 29 -0.09 -19.54 -4.94
N LEU A 30 1.11 -20.14 -4.92
CA LEU A 30 2.35 -19.44 -4.57
C LEU A 30 2.65 -18.29 -5.56
N ALA A 31 2.44 -18.49 -6.85
CA ALA A 31 2.61 -17.44 -7.85
C ALA A 31 1.59 -16.30 -7.68
N ALA A 32 0.35 -16.62 -7.32
CA ALA A 32 -0.68 -15.63 -7.02
C ALA A 32 -0.34 -14.82 -5.76
N GLU A 33 0.10 -15.49 -4.69
CA GLU A 33 0.50 -14.85 -3.44
C GLU A 33 1.73 -13.94 -3.64
N LEU A 34 2.73 -14.39 -4.41
CA LEU A 34 3.87 -13.57 -4.80
C LEU A 34 3.45 -12.39 -5.69
N ALA A 35 2.56 -12.61 -6.67
CA ALA A 35 2.05 -11.53 -7.51
C ALA A 35 1.30 -10.48 -6.69
N GLU A 36 0.52 -10.91 -5.69
CA GLU A 36 -0.21 -10.06 -4.76
C GLU A 36 0.71 -9.33 -3.77
N GLN A 37 1.87 -9.87 -3.43
CA GLN A 37 2.90 -9.19 -2.64
C GLN A 37 3.77 -8.22 -3.46
N VAL A 38 3.99 -8.50 -4.75
CA VAL A 38 4.79 -7.67 -5.66
C VAL A 38 4.00 -6.46 -6.18
N LYS A 39 2.70 -6.60 -6.47
CA LYS A 39 1.81 -5.52 -6.94
C LYS A 39 1.78 -4.28 -6.01
N PRO A 40 1.68 -4.42 -4.68
CA PRO A 40 1.69 -3.31 -3.72
C PRO A 40 3.01 -2.55 -3.73
N ARG A 41 4.13 -3.26 -3.90
CA ARG A 41 5.47 -2.67 -3.85
C ARG A 41 5.80 -1.89 -5.11
N LEU A 42 5.39 -2.38 -6.28
CA LEU A 42 5.66 -1.72 -7.56
C LEU A 42 5.13 -0.28 -7.62
N ARG A 43 3.92 0.00 -7.10
CA ARG A 43 3.35 1.35 -7.13
C ARG A 43 4.23 2.36 -6.40
N GLY A 44 4.62 2.08 -5.16
CA GLY A 44 5.48 2.97 -4.38
C GLY A 44 6.82 3.26 -5.05
N TRP A 45 7.46 2.23 -5.63
CA TRP A 45 8.74 2.38 -6.33
C TRP A 45 8.62 3.16 -7.65
N LEU A 46 7.55 2.97 -8.41
CA LEU A 46 7.28 3.78 -9.61
C LEU A 46 7.10 5.25 -9.24
N HIS A 47 6.29 5.55 -8.23
CA HIS A 47 6.11 6.94 -7.77
C HIS A 47 7.42 7.54 -7.26
N ALA A 48 8.20 6.80 -6.46
CA ALA A 48 9.48 7.26 -5.96
C ALA A 48 10.49 7.54 -7.08
N GLY A 49 10.54 6.71 -8.12
CA GLY A 49 11.35 6.98 -9.32
C GLY A 49 10.86 8.21 -10.10
N MET A 50 9.55 8.45 -10.13
CA MET A 50 8.96 9.61 -10.80
C MET A 50 9.11 10.93 -10.03
N VAL A 51 9.39 10.92 -8.72
CA VAL A 51 9.68 12.14 -7.94
C VAL A 51 10.85 12.94 -8.55
N PRO A 52 12.07 12.40 -8.71
CA PRO A 52 13.18 13.16 -9.31
C PRO A 52 12.91 13.50 -10.79
N VAL A 53 12.24 12.63 -11.55
CA VAL A 53 11.91 12.89 -12.96
C VAL A 53 10.96 14.08 -13.09
N SER A 54 9.87 14.09 -12.32
CA SER A 54 8.89 15.18 -12.34
C SER A 54 9.46 16.48 -11.79
N LEU A 55 10.35 16.41 -10.79
CA LEU A 55 11.08 17.58 -10.28
C LEU A 55 11.91 18.25 -11.36
N VAL A 56 12.77 17.49 -12.04
CA VAL A 56 13.61 18.01 -13.12
C VAL A 56 12.76 18.52 -14.28
N ALA A 57 11.77 17.76 -14.73
CA ALA A 57 10.89 18.16 -15.82
C ALA A 57 10.11 19.46 -15.50
N GLY A 58 9.59 19.59 -14.29
CA GLY A 58 8.87 20.79 -13.85
C GLY A 58 9.77 22.03 -13.78
N ILE A 59 10.98 21.89 -13.24
CA ILE A 59 11.97 22.98 -13.23
C ILE A 59 12.29 23.42 -14.66
N VAL A 60 12.58 22.47 -15.56
CA VAL A 60 12.86 22.78 -16.97
C VAL A 60 11.68 23.49 -17.61
N LEU A 61 10.45 23.02 -17.39
CA LEU A 61 9.23 23.61 -17.93
C LEU A 61 9.07 25.07 -17.47
N ILE A 62 9.23 25.32 -16.17
CA ILE A 62 9.15 26.66 -15.59
C ILE A 62 10.24 27.58 -16.16
N CYS A 63 11.49 27.12 -16.28
CA CYS A 63 12.57 27.90 -16.85
C CYS A 63 12.40 28.22 -18.34
N ARG A 64 11.59 27.44 -19.06
CA ARG A 64 11.28 27.65 -20.48
C ARG A 64 10.06 28.52 -20.71
N ALA A 65 9.28 28.83 -19.68
CA ALA A 65 8.14 29.72 -19.80
C ALA A 65 8.60 31.18 -20.02
N GLY A 66 8.22 31.76 -21.15
CA GLY A 66 8.67 33.09 -21.59
C GLY A 66 7.86 34.26 -21.03
N GLU A 67 6.59 34.06 -20.68
CA GLU A 67 5.73 35.11 -20.08
C GLU A 67 5.29 34.79 -18.64
N PRO A 68 4.99 35.81 -17.81
CA PRO A 68 4.58 35.61 -16.42
C PRO A 68 3.38 34.66 -16.24
N ARG A 69 2.40 34.70 -17.15
CA ARG A 69 1.23 33.81 -17.09
C ARG A 69 1.61 32.35 -17.36
N ALA A 70 2.52 32.12 -18.30
CA ALA A 70 3.03 30.78 -18.60
C ALA A 70 3.86 30.24 -17.44
N VAL A 71 4.69 31.09 -16.80
CA VAL A 71 5.47 30.71 -15.60
C VAL A 71 4.53 30.26 -14.49
N LEU A 72 3.46 31.03 -14.22
CA LEU A 72 2.47 30.68 -13.20
C LEU A 72 1.77 29.35 -13.52
N ALA A 73 1.29 29.17 -14.75
CA ALA A 73 0.64 27.93 -15.18
C ALA A 73 1.57 26.71 -15.04
N CYS A 74 2.81 26.82 -15.54
CA CYS A 74 3.82 25.77 -15.44
C CYS A 74 4.19 25.46 -13.98
N THR A 75 4.24 26.49 -13.12
CA THR A 75 4.54 26.32 -11.69
C THR A 75 3.42 25.58 -10.99
N VAL A 76 2.16 25.96 -11.22
CA VAL A 76 1.00 25.27 -10.64
C VAL A 76 0.99 23.82 -11.10
N TYR A 77 1.06 23.56 -12.42
CA TYR A 77 1.10 22.21 -12.97
C TYR A 77 2.24 21.36 -12.39
N SER A 78 3.45 21.93 -12.29
CA SER A 78 4.60 21.20 -11.74
C SER A 78 4.41 20.90 -10.25
N ALA A 79 3.89 21.86 -9.48
CA ALA A 79 3.63 21.67 -8.05
C ALA A 79 2.58 20.56 -7.81
N THR A 80 1.51 20.50 -8.61
CA THR A 80 0.50 19.45 -8.48
C THR A 80 1.05 18.08 -8.88
N ALA A 81 1.93 18.02 -9.89
CA ALA A 81 2.66 16.81 -10.24
C ALA A 81 3.61 16.33 -9.12
N TRP A 82 4.37 17.24 -8.50
CA TRP A 82 5.28 16.89 -7.40
C TRP A 82 4.52 16.42 -6.18
N LEU A 83 3.37 17.04 -5.88
CA LEU A 83 2.48 16.54 -4.84
C LEU A 83 2.02 15.13 -5.18
N LEU A 84 1.51 14.88 -6.39
CA LEU A 84 1.02 13.55 -6.81
C LEU A 84 2.09 12.46 -6.60
N PHE A 85 3.29 12.63 -7.16
CA PHE A 85 4.33 11.62 -7.04
C PHE A 85 4.90 11.54 -5.62
N GLY A 86 5.09 12.69 -4.96
CA GLY A 86 5.65 12.77 -3.62
C GLY A 86 4.77 12.15 -2.55
N THR A 87 3.47 12.53 -2.50
CA THR A 87 2.53 11.97 -1.51
C THR A 87 2.36 10.48 -1.72
N SER A 88 2.29 10.01 -2.97
CA SER A 88 2.12 8.60 -3.28
C SER A 88 3.35 7.76 -2.90
N ALA A 89 4.55 8.29 -3.16
CA ALA A 89 5.79 7.64 -2.74
C ALA A 89 5.86 7.52 -1.21
N VAL A 90 5.56 8.60 -0.48
CA VAL A 90 5.53 8.60 0.99
C VAL A 90 4.47 7.63 1.51
N TYR A 91 3.28 7.64 0.93
CA TYR A 91 2.18 6.76 1.30
C TYR A 91 2.56 5.27 1.17
N HIS A 92 3.11 4.88 0.01
CA HIS A 92 3.37 3.48 -0.31
C HIS A 92 4.71 2.92 0.22
N LEU A 93 5.71 3.78 0.49
CA LEU A 93 7.01 3.33 1.00
C LEU A 93 7.14 3.35 2.52
N GLY A 94 6.32 4.15 3.20
CA GLY A 94 6.39 4.30 4.65
C GLY A 94 5.53 3.29 5.41
N THR A 95 5.88 3.09 6.68
CA THR A 95 5.08 2.33 7.65
C THR A 95 4.46 3.31 8.63
N TRP A 96 3.19 3.64 8.43
CA TRP A 96 2.50 4.67 9.19
C TRP A 96 1.52 4.07 10.21
N GLY A 97 1.27 4.80 11.30
CA GLY A 97 0.18 4.48 12.22
C GLY A 97 -1.20 4.75 11.58
N PRO A 98 -2.31 4.30 12.21
CA PRO A 98 -3.65 4.37 11.62
C PRO A 98 -4.07 5.77 11.15
N LEU A 99 -3.69 6.81 11.89
CA LEU A 99 -3.98 8.20 11.53
C LEU A 99 -3.18 8.65 10.31
N GLY A 100 -1.88 8.37 10.28
CA GLY A 100 -1.00 8.77 9.16
C GLY A 100 -1.41 8.09 7.86
N GLU A 101 -1.72 6.81 7.93
CA GLU A 101 -2.23 6.01 6.83
C GLU A 101 -3.54 6.60 6.25
N ALA A 102 -4.49 6.98 7.12
CA ALA A 102 -5.76 7.57 6.71
C ALA A 102 -5.59 8.96 6.05
N VAL A 103 -4.69 9.79 6.58
CA VAL A 103 -4.42 11.13 6.03
C VAL A 103 -3.70 11.02 4.69
N LEU A 104 -2.62 10.24 4.60
CA LEU A 104 -1.85 10.07 3.37
C LEU A 104 -2.69 9.47 2.25
N ARG A 105 -3.54 8.49 2.57
CA ARG A 105 -4.48 7.92 1.60
C ARG A 105 -5.46 8.95 1.04
N ARG A 106 -5.95 9.87 1.88
CA ARG A 106 -6.85 10.96 1.43
C ARG A 106 -6.13 11.96 0.55
N LEU A 107 -4.90 12.34 0.92
CA LEU A 107 -4.07 13.24 0.11
C LEU A 107 -3.75 12.63 -1.25
N ASP A 108 -3.39 11.35 -1.29
CA ASP A 108 -3.07 10.63 -2.53
C ASP A 108 -4.28 10.56 -3.47
N HIS A 109 -5.47 10.25 -2.95
CA HIS A 109 -6.70 10.27 -3.75
C HIS A 109 -7.10 11.67 -4.22
N ALA A 110 -6.92 12.69 -3.38
CA ALA A 110 -7.25 14.07 -3.73
C ALA A 110 -6.33 14.61 -4.84
N ASN A 111 -5.06 14.16 -4.89
CA ASN A 111 -4.06 14.66 -5.81
C ASN A 111 -4.37 14.40 -7.29
N ILE A 112 -5.10 13.33 -7.60
CA ILE A 112 -5.56 13.06 -8.97
C ILE A 112 -6.51 14.18 -9.44
N PHE A 113 -7.38 14.69 -8.59
CA PHE A 113 -8.26 15.80 -8.96
C PHE A 113 -7.46 17.10 -9.12
N LEU A 114 -6.44 17.32 -8.31
CA LEU A 114 -5.62 18.53 -8.34
C LEU A 114 -4.80 18.67 -9.63
N ILE A 115 -4.35 17.57 -10.23
CA ILE A 115 -3.56 17.61 -11.48
C ILE A 115 -4.43 17.66 -12.75
N ILE A 116 -5.70 17.26 -12.68
CA ILE A 116 -6.63 17.24 -13.81
C ILE A 116 -7.49 18.52 -13.90
N ALA A 117 -7.76 19.17 -12.76
CA ALA A 117 -8.55 20.40 -12.67
C ALA A 117 -7.88 21.60 -13.37
#